data_AF-A0A1D6K7T4-F1
#
_entry.id   AF-A0A1D6K7T4-F1
#
_cell.length_a   1.000
_cell.length_b   1.000
_cell.length_c   1.000
_cell.angle_alpha   90.00
_cell.angle_beta   90.00
_cell.angle_gamma   90.00
#
_symmetry.space_group_name_H-M   'P 1'
#
loop_
_entity.id
_entity.type
_entity.pdbx_description
1 polymer ?
#
loop_
_entity_poly.entity_id
_entity_poly.type
_entity_poly.pdbx_seq_one_letter_code
_entity_poly.pdbx_strand_id
1 'polypeptide(L)'
;MLHACSRTARRSPRQRHPRRYVLHTQEQATRESHIADKYKNQGYRDLFGPGTLERASIEQWLQTEAQSFDIPSADMVYSLAYLYCPTCSSMAGAQLGKLLDIYEQRLGEEAFLAGGKFTLADLSHLPNADRLAGDPQSACLIESRRNVSKWWDTVSRRDS
;
A
#
# COMPACT_ATOMS: atom_id res chain seq x y z
N MET A 1 -27.02 20.55 41.51
CA MET A 1 -27.35 19.18 41.06
C MET A 1 -26.87 19.04 39.63
N LEU A 2 -25.84 18.21 39.44
CA LEU A 2 -25.08 18.05 38.20
C LEU A 2 -25.71 16.97 37.29
N HIS A 3 -25.67 17.28 35.99
CA HIS A 3 -25.61 16.38 34.83
C HIS A 3 -26.75 15.38 34.54
N ALA A 4 -27.55 15.73 33.52
CA ALA A 4 -28.04 14.77 32.54
C ALA A 4 -27.01 14.68 31.39
N CYS A 5 -26.32 13.55 31.27
CA CYS A 5 -25.42 13.26 30.14
C CYS A 5 -26.17 12.36 29.15
N SER A 6 -26.73 12.96 28.11
CA SER A 6 -27.37 12.25 27.00
C SER A 6 -26.29 11.52 26.18
N ARG A 7 -26.31 10.18 26.24
CA ARG A 7 -25.50 9.31 25.39
C ARG A 7 -25.99 9.37 23.95
N THR A 8 -25.37 10.21 23.12
CA THR A 8 -25.39 10.01 21.67
C THR A 8 -24.50 8.81 21.34
N ALA A 9 -25.12 7.66 21.07
CA ALA A 9 -24.44 6.51 20.49
C ALA A 9 -23.94 6.88 19.09
N ARG A 10 -22.64 7.19 18.97
CA ARG A 10 -21.96 7.26 17.68
C ARG A 10 -22.06 5.86 17.07
N ARG A 11 -22.74 5.73 15.93
CA ARG A 11 -22.74 4.49 15.16
C ARG A 11 -21.28 4.16 14.81
N SER A 12 -20.78 3.02 15.29
CA SER A 12 -19.50 2.49 14.84
C SER A 12 -19.50 2.40 13.32
N PRO A 13 -18.39 2.75 12.64
CA PRO A 13 -18.24 2.45 11.22
C PRO A 13 -18.50 0.96 11.05
N ARG A 14 -19.38 0.58 10.11
CA ARG A 14 -19.62 -0.83 9.78
C ARG A 14 -18.27 -1.45 9.48
N GLN A 15 -17.76 -2.27 10.39
CA GLN A 15 -16.62 -3.14 10.13
C GLN A 15 -17.01 -3.98 8.91
N ARG A 16 -16.40 -3.69 7.76
CA ARG A 16 -16.56 -4.54 6.59
C ARG A 16 -15.93 -5.88 6.97
N HIS A 17 -16.71 -6.95 6.83
CA HIS A 17 -16.27 -8.29 7.19
C HIS A 17 -14.95 -8.61 6.45
N PRO A 18 -13.91 -9.15 7.12
CA PRO A 18 -12.58 -9.33 6.53
C PRO A 18 -12.60 -10.07 5.19
N ARG A 19 -13.47 -11.09 5.03
CA ARG A 19 -13.65 -11.81 3.76
C ARG A 19 -14.16 -10.96 2.59
N ARG A 20 -15.03 -9.97 2.83
CA ARG A 20 -15.54 -9.09 1.77
C ARG A 20 -14.52 -8.05 1.34
N TYR A 21 -13.60 -7.69 2.23
CA TYR A 21 -12.55 -6.71 1.94
C TYR A 21 -11.40 -7.35 1.16
N VAL A 22 -10.98 -8.56 1.53
CA VAL A 22 -9.97 -9.35 0.78
C VAL A 22 -10.39 -9.60 -0.67
N LEU A 23 -11.69 -9.82 -0.92
CA LEU A 23 -12.19 -9.97 -2.30
C LEU A 23 -12.11 -8.65 -3.09
N HIS A 24 -12.31 -7.50 -2.43
CA HIS A 24 -12.24 -6.19 -3.09
C HIS A 24 -10.80 -5.85 -3.50
N THR A 25 -9.81 -6.10 -2.65
CA THR A 25 -8.41 -5.85 -2.99
C THR A 25 -7.92 -6.78 -4.10
N GLN A 26 -8.37 -8.04 -4.09
CA GLN A 26 -8.12 -8.98 -5.18
C GLN A 26 -8.74 -8.52 -6.51
N GLU A 27 -9.98 -8.03 -6.47
CA GLU A 27 -10.66 -7.47 -7.64
C GLU A 27 -9.95 -6.21 -8.17
N GLN A 28 -9.42 -5.36 -7.29
CA GLN A 28 -8.62 -4.20 -7.70
C GLN A 28 -7.35 -4.59 -8.45
N ALA A 29 -6.52 -5.48 -7.88
CA ALA A 29 -5.31 -5.98 -8.54
C ALA A 29 -5.62 -6.64 -9.90
N THR A 30 -6.73 -7.36 -9.99
CA THR A 30 -7.22 -7.97 -11.25
C THR A 30 -7.57 -6.91 -12.29
N ARG A 31 -8.26 -5.83 -11.88
CA ARG A 31 -8.65 -4.73 -12.77
C ARG A 31 -7.45 -3.95 -13.28
N GLU A 32 -6.50 -3.65 -12.40
CA GLU A 32 -5.26 -2.95 -12.76
C GLU A 32 -4.45 -3.77 -13.78
N SER A 33 -4.29 -5.07 -13.52
CA SER A 33 -3.62 -5.99 -14.43
C SER A 33 -4.31 -6.05 -15.80
N HIS A 34 -5.65 -6.11 -15.83
CA HIS A 34 -6.42 -6.13 -17.07
C HIS A 34 -6.23 -4.84 -17.88
N ILE A 35 -6.25 -3.67 -17.23
CA ILE A 35 -6.04 -2.38 -17.90
C ILE A 35 -4.61 -2.32 -18.46
N ALA A 36 -3.62 -2.71 -17.67
CA ALA A 36 -2.22 -2.69 -18.09
C ALA A 36 -1.95 -3.61 -19.28
N ASP A 37 -2.52 -4.82 -19.32
CA ASP A 37 -2.38 -5.72 -20.47
C ASP A 37 -3.16 -5.24 -21.70
N LYS A 38 -4.37 -4.71 -21.51
CA LYS A 38 -5.21 -4.18 -22.59
C LYS A 38 -4.53 -3.02 -23.33
N TYR A 39 -3.81 -2.17 -22.60
CA TYR A 39 -3.14 -0.99 -23.15
C TYR A 39 -1.62 -1.10 -23.18
N LYS A 40 -1.03 -2.31 -23.11
CA LYS A 40 0.43 -2.53 -23.06
C LYS A 40 1.27 -1.92 -24.19
N ASN A 41 0.62 -1.56 -25.30
CA ASN A 41 1.27 -0.91 -26.44
C ASN A 41 1.13 0.62 -26.44
N GLN A 42 0.52 1.20 -25.41
CA GLN A 42 0.32 2.64 -25.23
C GLN A 42 1.04 3.11 -23.96
N GLY A 43 1.74 4.24 -24.03
CA GLY A 43 2.49 4.77 -22.89
C GLY A 43 3.68 3.88 -22.50
N TYR A 44 3.85 3.65 -21.20
CA TYR A 44 4.98 2.91 -20.64
C TYR A 44 4.80 1.39 -20.81
N ARG A 45 5.54 0.81 -21.75
CA ARG A 45 5.36 -0.59 -22.23
C ARG A 45 5.83 -1.66 -21.25
N ASP A 46 6.73 -1.32 -20.33
CA ASP A 46 7.27 -2.24 -19.34
C ASP A 46 6.38 -2.37 -18.10
N LEU A 47 5.22 -1.68 -18.05
CA LEU A 47 4.36 -1.64 -16.86
C LEU A 47 3.91 -3.03 -16.41
N PHE A 48 3.63 -3.93 -17.35
CA PHE A 48 3.13 -5.28 -17.04
C PHE A 48 4.05 -6.40 -17.52
N GLY A 49 5.29 -6.06 -17.92
CA GLY A 49 6.29 -7.01 -18.42
C GLY A 49 5.90 -7.69 -19.75
N PRO A 50 6.79 -7.77 -20.75
CA PRO A 50 6.54 -8.58 -21.95
C PRO A 50 6.69 -10.09 -21.71
N GLY A 51 7.45 -10.52 -20.70
CA GLY A 51 7.79 -11.93 -20.48
C GLY A 51 6.95 -12.63 -19.41
N THR A 52 6.79 -13.95 -19.52
CA THR A 52 6.01 -14.77 -18.57
C THR A 52 6.58 -14.74 -17.15
N LEU A 53 7.91 -14.82 -17.00
CA LEU A 53 8.55 -14.81 -15.68
C LEU A 53 8.45 -13.43 -15.01
N GLU A 54 8.64 -12.37 -15.79
CA GLU A 54 8.50 -10.99 -15.32
C GLU A 54 7.06 -10.73 -14.87
N ARG A 55 6.07 -11.16 -15.66
CA ARG A 55 4.64 -11.10 -15.29
C ARG A 55 4.34 -11.82 -13.99
N ALA A 56 4.84 -13.05 -13.82
CA ALA A 56 4.64 -13.79 -12.58
C ALA A 56 5.23 -13.04 -11.36
N SER A 57 6.38 -12.39 -11.53
CA SER A 57 6.96 -11.54 -10.47
C SER A 57 6.09 -10.32 -10.18
N ILE A 58 5.63 -9.61 -11.20
CA ILE A 58 4.74 -8.45 -11.06
C ILE A 58 3.45 -8.86 -10.33
N GLU A 59 2.81 -9.94 -10.76
CA GLU A 59 1.58 -10.48 -10.16
C GLU A 59 1.79 -10.87 -8.69
N GLN A 60 2.93 -11.47 -8.35
CA GLN A 60 3.26 -11.81 -6.96
C GLN A 60 3.32 -10.56 -6.06
N TRP A 61 3.93 -9.47 -6.55
CA TRP A 61 4.01 -8.23 -5.77
C TRP A 61 2.68 -7.47 -5.72
N LEU A 62 1.85 -7.55 -6.77
CA LEU A 62 0.46 -7.06 -6.72
C LEU A 62 -0.36 -7.82 -5.68
N GLN A 63 -0.17 -9.14 -5.60
CA GLN A 63 -0.82 -9.96 -4.58
C GLN A 63 -0.35 -9.58 -3.18
N THR A 64 0.95 -9.33 -3.03
CA THR A 64 1.55 -8.89 -1.75
C THR A 64 0.98 -7.55 -1.32
N GLU A 65 0.85 -6.60 -2.26
CA GLU A 65 0.21 -5.31 -2.02
C GLU A 65 -1.22 -5.51 -1.49
N ALA A 66 -2.06 -6.21 -2.27
CA ALA A 66 -3.48 -6.38 -1.99
C ALA A 66 -3.78 -7.14 -0.70
N GLN A 67 -2.89 -8.05 -0.28
CA GLN A 67 -3.09 -8.89 0.90
C GLN A 67 -2.42 -8.37 2.16
N SER A 68 -1.27 -7.70 2.01
CA SER A 68 -0.38 -7.41 3.14
C SER A 68 -0.08 -5.92 3.31
N PHE A 69 -0.11 -5.13 2.23
CA PHE A 69 0.16 -3.69 2.29
C PHE A 69 -1.11 -2.87 2.45
N ASP A 70 -2.15 -3.14 1.65
CA ASP A 70 -3.35 -2.29 1.57
C ASP A 70 -4.03 -2.09 2.94
N ILE A 71 -4.36 -3.18 3.63
CA ILE A 71 -5.10 -3.08 4.90
C ILE A 71 -4.28 -2.37 6.00
N PRO A 72 -3.05 -2.78 6.33
CA PRO A 72 -2.29 -2.11 7.38
C PRO A 72 -1.93 -0.65 7.05
N SER A 73 -1.67 -0.34 5.78
CA SER A 73 -1.41 1.04 5.35
C SER A 73 -2.66 1.91 5.46
N ALA A 74 -3.82 1.41 5.01
CA ALA A 74 -5.09 2.11 5.16
C ALA A 74 -5.45 2.31 6.64
N ASP A 75 -5.32 1.28 7.48
CA ASP A 75 -5.59 1.38 8.92
C ASP A 75 -4.66 2.39 9.60
N MET A 76 -3.39 2.44 9.22
CA MET A 76 -2.45 3.46 9.71
C MET A 76 -2.92 4.87 9.33
N VAL A 77 -3.24 5.10 8.05
CA VAL A 77 -3.73 6.40 7.57
C VAL A 77 -5.04 6.79 8.26
N TYR A 78 -6.00 5.88 8.38
CA TYR A 78 -7.29 6.15 9.01
C TYR A 78 -7.16 6.42 10.51
N SER A 79 -6.31 5.66 11.20
CA SER A 79 -6.11 5.80 12.63
C SER A 79 -5.46 7.12 13.01
N LEU A 80 -4.56 7.65 12.18
CA LEU A 80 -3.92 8.95 12.36
C LEU A 80 -4.80 10.11 11.94
N ALA A 81 -5.38 10.07 10.74
CA ALA A 81 -6.05 11.23 10.16
C ALA A 81 -7.51 11.43 10.62
N TYR A 82 -8.21 10.35 11.01
CA TYR A 82 -9.65 10.43 11.27
C TYR A 82 -10.09 9.90 12.64
N LEU A 83 -9.47 8.82 13.12
CA LEU A 83 -9.88 8.19 14.38
C LEU A 83 -9.12 8.72 15.60
N TYR A 84 -7.92 9.27 15.41
CA TYR A 84 -6.99 9.64 16.47
C TYR A 84 -6.85 8.53 17.52
N CYS A 85 -6.54 7.31 17.05
CA CYS A 85 -6.44 6.10 17.88
C CYS A 85 -4.98 5.62 17.97
N PRO A 86 -4.23 5.96 19.04
CA PRO A 86 -2.81 5.61 19.18
C PRO A 86 -2.54 4.10 19.19
N THR A 87 -3.44 3.32 19.80
CA THR A 87 -3.31 1.85 19.86
C THR A 87 -3.51 1.24 18.48
N CYS A 88 -4.48 1.73 17.70
CA CYS A 88 -4.73 1.30 16.33
C CYS A 88 -3.52 1.61 15.43
N SER A 89 -3.01 2.86 15.48
CA SER A 89 -1.86 3.27 14.68
C SER A 89 -0.59 2.49 15.06
N SER A 90 -0.41 2.18 16.34
CA SER A 90 0.73 1.36 16.78
C SER A 90 0.65 -0.07 16.25
N MET A 91 -0.53 -0.71 16.27
CA MET A 91 -0.71 -2.06 15.73
C MET A 91 -0.51 -2.10 14.21
N ALA A 92 -1.11 -1.13 13.50
CA ALA A 92 -0.97 -1.01 12.04
C ALA A 92 0.49 -0.75 11.65
N GLY A 93 1.16 0.20 12.33
CA GLY A 93 2.57 0.51 12.12
C GLY A 93 3.50 -0.68 12.38
N ALA A 94 3.20 -1.52 13.38
CA ALA A 94 3.98 -2.73 13.66
C ALA A 94 3.81 -3.81 12.57
N GLN A 95 2.61 -3.97 12.02
CA GLN A 95 2.37 -4.88 10.89
C GLN A 95 3.05 -4.37 9.62
N LEU A 96 2.88 -3.08 9.33
CA LEU A 96 3.48 -2.44 8.16
C LEU A 96 5.00 -2.45 8.23
N GLY A 97 5.59 -2.18 9.41
CA GLY A 97 7.03 -2.23 9.61
C GLY A 97 7.65 -3.58 9.23
N LYS A 98 7.04 -4.69 9.66
CA LYS A 98 7.51 -6.04 9.30
C LYS A 98 7.47 -6.29 7.79
N LEU A 99 6.42 -5.81 7.12
CA LEU A 99 6.32 -5.92 5.66
C LEU A 99 7.38 -5.06 4.98
N LEU A 100 7.58 -3.84 5.44
CA LEU A 100 8.60 -2.95 4.90
C LEU A 100 10.03 -3.46 5.14
N ASP A 101 10.27 -4.29 6.16
CA ASP A 101 11.56 -4.98 6.32
C ASP A 101 11.83 -6.00 5.19
N ILE A 102 10.77 -6.68 4.71
CA ILE A 102 10.87 -7.55 3.53
C ILE A 102 11.15 -6.71 2.28
N TYR A 103 10.53 -5.53 2.18
CA TYR A 103 10.74 -4.62 1.05
C TYR A 103 12.16 -4.06 1.07
N GLU A 104 12.69 -3.74 2.24
CA GLU A 104 14.07 -3.26 2.41
C GLU A 104 15.09 -4.27 1.90
N GLN A 105 14.87 -5.56 2.19
CA GLN A 105 15.71 -6.65 1.66
C GLN A 105 15.58 -6.74 0.14
N ARG A 106 14.34 -6.81 -0.37
CA ARG A 106 14.08 -6.91 -1.80
C ARG A 106 14.69 -5.77 -2.60
N LEU A 107 14.49 -4.53 -2.13
CA LEU A 107 14.98 -3.31 -2.77
C LEU A 107 16.49 -3.08 -2.55
N GLY A 108 17.12 -3.91 -1.71
CA GLY A 108 18.57 -4.00 -1.61
C GLY A 108 19.19 -4.82 -2.74
N GLU A 109 18.43 -5.76 -3.31
CA GLU A 109 18.83 -6.60 -4.44
C GLU A 109 18.42 -6.02 -5.78
N GLU A 110 17.24 -5.40 -5.85
CA GLU A 110 16.63 -4.90 -7.07
C GLU A 110 16.24 -3.43 -6.96
N ALA A 111 16.15 -2.72 -8.10
CA ALA A 111 15.79 -1.30 -8.10
C ALA A 111 14.30 -1.05 -7.77
N PHE A 112 13.43 -2.00 -8.12
CA PHE A 112 11.98 -1.96 -7.96
C PHE A 112 11.48 -3.32 -7.47
N LEU A 113 10.22 -3.39 -7.03
CA LEU A 113 9.68 -4.59 -6.38
C LEU A 113 9.78 -5.83 -7.29
N ALA A 114 9.36 -5.70 -8.54
CA ALA A 114 9.37 -6.80 -9.51
C ALA A 114 10.70 -6.97 -10.27
N GLY A 115 11.73 -6.15 -10.00
CA GLY A 115 13.04 -6.27 -10.63
C GLY A 115 13.69 -4.92 -10.97
N GLY A 116 14.47 -4.88 -12.04
CA GLY A 116 15.25 -3.69 -12.42
C GLY A 116 14.46 -2.53 -13.04
N LYS A 117 13.15 -2.67 -13.28
CA LYS A 117 12.30 -1.65 -13.92
C LYS A 117 11.07 -1.35 -13.08
N PHE A 118 10.59 -0.11 -13.19
CA PHE A 118 9.29 0.29 -12.65
C PHE A 118 8.19 -0.53 -13.33
N THR A 119 7.25 -1.05 -12.55
CA THR A 119 6.13 -1.88 -13.03
C THR A 119 4.82 -1.54 -12.33
N LEU A 120 3.75 -2.23 -12.69
CA LEU A 120 2.44 -2.13 -12.05
C LEU A 120 2.52 -2.44 -10.56
N ALA A 121 3.44 -3.32 -10.15
CA ALA A 121 3.67 -3.63 -8.75
C ALA A 121 4.11 -2.40 -7.95
N ASP A 122 4.94 -1.51 -8.51
CA ASP A 122 5.35 -0.28 -7.83
C ASP A 122 4.23 0.77 -7.86
N LEU A 123 3.52 0.85 -8.99
CA LEU A 123 2.42 1.78 -9.20
C LEU A 123 1.26 1.56 -8.21
N SER A 124 0.90 0.29 -7.95
CA SER A 124 -0.23 -0.05 -7.07
C SER A 124 -0.04 0.42 -5.63
N HIS A 125 1.21 0.61 -5.18
CA HIS A 125 1.51 1.06 -3.82
C HIS A 125 1.35 2.58 -3.64
N LEU A 126 1.43 3.37 -4.71
CA LEU A 126 1.48 4.84 -4.64
C LEU A 126 0.31 5.46 -3.83
N PRO A 127 -0.96 5.05 -4.00
CA PRO A 127 -2.07 5.73 -3.32
C PRO A 127 -1.97 5.71 -1.80
N ASN A 128 -1.51 4.61 -1.21
CA ASN A 128 -1.37 4.49 0.24
C ASN A 128 0.04 4.93 0.70
N ALA A 129 1.08 4.66 -0.08
CA ALA A 129 2.44 5.11 0.22
C ALA A 129 2.54 6.65 0.27
N ASP A 130 1.87 7.37 -0.63
CA ASP A 130 1.81 8.84 -0.63
C ASP A 130 1.19 9.38 0.67
N ARG A 131 0.09 8.77 1.12
CA ARG A 131 -0.56 9.15 2.38
C ARG A 131 0.29 8.84 3.60
N LEU A 132 1.02 7.73 3.59
CA LEU A 132 1.95 7.38 4.66
C LEU A 132 3.12 8.37 4.72
N ALA A 133 3.67 8.76 3.58
CA ALA A 133 4.76 9.74 3.49
C ALA A 133 4.30 11.17 3.87
N GLY A 134 3.02 11.48 3.73
CA GLY A 134 2.45 12.79 4.05
C GLY A 134 2.26 13.08 5.55
N ASP A 135 2.31 12.08 6.43
CA ASP A 135 2.19 12.24 7.88
C ASP A 135 3.50 11.86 8.59
N PRO A 136 4.09 12.72 9.44
CA PRO A 136 5.39 12.45 10.07
C PRO A 136 5.45 11.15 10.88
N GLN A 137 4.34 10.72 11.50
CA GLN A 137 4.32 9.52 12.32
C GLN A 137 4.36 8.25 11.46
N SER A 138 3.74 8.24 10.28
CA SER A 138 3.85 7.13 9.33
C SER A 138 5.06 7.25 8.41
N ALA A 139 5.49 8.46 8.06
CA ALA A 139 6.63 8.70 7.18
C ALA A 139 7.92 8.08 7.74
N CYS A 140 8.08 8.08 9.07
CA CYS A 140 9.22 7.44 9.71
C CYS A 140 9.37 5.93 9.39
N LEU A 141 8.28 5.24 9.01
CA LEU A 141 8.33 3.84 8.57
C LEU A 141 9.00 3.68 7.20
N ILE A 142 8.88 4.68 6.33
CA ILE A 142 9.54 4.71 5.01
C ILE A 142 10.97 5.21 5.18
N GLU A 143 11.16 6.35 5.86
CA GLU A 143 12.44 7.04 6.00
C GLU A 143 13.50 6.25 6.79
N SER A 144 13.08 5.40 7.73
CA SER A 144 13.99 4.57 8.52
C SER A 144 14.65 3.42 7.74
N ARG A 145 14.20 3.16 6.51
CA ARG A 145 14.63 2.05 5.65
C ARG A 145 15.26 2.63 4.38
N ARG A 146 16.56 2.40 4.19
CA ARG A 146 17.34 3.10 3.15
C ARG A 146 16.83 2.78 1.76
N ASN A 147 16.62 1.51 1.45
CA ASN A 147 16.22 1.06 0.12
C ASN A 147 14.75 1.39 -0.14
N VAL A 148 13.88 1.24 0.86
CA VAL A 148 12.46 1.65 0.77
C VAL A 148 12.36 3.17 0.57
N SER A 149 13.09 3.98 1.32
CA SER A 149 13.08 5.45 1.16
C SER A 149 13.57 5.85 -0.24
N LYS A 150 14.66 5.23 -0.72
CA LYS A 150 15.18 5.48 -2.08
C LYS A 150 14.18 5.09 -3.16
N TRP A 151 13.53 3.93 -3.01
CA TRP A 151 12.48 3.48 -3.90
C TRP A 151 11.32 4.48 -3.90
N TRP A 152 10.83 4.89 -2.73
CA TRP A 152 9.76 5.87 -2.59
C TRP A 152 10.09 7.20 -3.28
N ASP A 153 11.28 7.75 -3.05
CA ASP A 153 11.77 8.96 -3.73
C ASP A 153 11.77 8.82 -5.26
N THR A 154 12.08 7.62 -5.75
CA THR A 154 12.15 7.35 -7.18
C THR A 154 10.77 7.23 -7.80
N VAL A 155 9.83 6.54 -7.14
CA VAL A 155 8.49 6.26 -7.69
C VAL A 155 7.53 7.45 -7.54
N SER A 156 7.62 8.20 -6.44
CA SER A 156 6.74 9.35 -6.16
C SER A 156 6.99 10.56 -7.05
N ARG A 157 8.18 10.68 -7.63
CA ARG A 157 8.58 11.80 -8.50
C ARG A 157 8.36 11.55 -9.98
N ARG A 158 7.77 10.41 -10.35
CA ARG A 158 7.56 10.06 -11.76
C ARG A 158 6.42 10.89 -12.32
N ASP A 159 6.63 11.46 -13.50
CA ASP A 159 5.55 12.01 -14.31
C ASP A 159 4.62 10.86 -14.76
N SER A 160 3.32 11.16 -14.87
CA SER A 160 2.25 10.19 -15.18
C SER A 160 2.05 9.97 -16.68
#